data_AF-A0A7J2ZC26-F1
#
_entry.id   AF-A0A7J2ZC26-F1
#
_cell.length_a   1.000
_cell.length_b   1.000
_cell.length_c   1.000
_cell.angle_alpha   90.00
_cell.angle_beta   90.00
_cell.angle_gamma   90.00
#
_symmetry.space_group_name_H-M   'P 1'
#
loop_
_entity.id
_entity.type
_entity.pdbx_description
1 polymer ?
#
loop_
_entity_poly.entity_id
_entity_poly.type
_entity_poly.pdbx_seq_one_letter_code
_entity_poly.pdbx_strand_id
1 'polypeptide(L)'
;MQPERDEYTPYIDIVWFIDLVNVLGEEGFSRLHSIVFSWTDGKISQDALRFIPYAAFEVEVSDTTSKTVYSDFHNLAATRAAIKFEVIEEIGDMNLERAKRIRESAIRFCGDADMFVLTPNMLEDFLNVESYSSTPCLLNEREAHSLRHVQRKLVSLGAELNLKGMVEFTPPECVGFYTPRLDAAWLVNVPKAAADLISTIAKKYSLRVARDLCHLTLFGFEYEKETGQKHIAGGVANLSRHSYIGFLITSKEKISTVRRIINKYSLAFGFNNVFVVDEDTILEAA
;
A
#
# COMPACT_ATOMS: atom_id res chain seq x y z
N MET A 1 -16.70 -4.66 -16.54
CA MET A 1 -16.35 -4.55 -17.97
C MET A 1 -15.09 -5.37 -18.15
N GLN A 2 -15.07 -6.31 -19.10
CA GLN A 2 -13.76 -6.79 -19.58
C GLN A 2 -13.14 -5.61 -20.34
N PRO A 3 -11.86 -5.28 -20.12
CA PRO A 3 -11.20 -4.24 -20.90
C PRO A 3 -11.33 -4.59 -22.38
N GLU A 4 -11.65 -3.59 -23.21
CA GLU A 4 -11.58 -3.76 -24.66
C GLU A 4 -10.14 -4.16 -25.04
N ARG A 5 -9.93 -4.90 -26.13
CA ARG A 5 -8.62 -5.46 -26.51
C ARG A 5 -7.50 -4.40 -26.66
N ASP A 6 -7.86 -3.12 -26.73
CA ASP A 6 -6.95 -1.99 -26.92
C ASP A 6 -6.81 -1.09 -25.66
N GLU A 7 -7.39 -1.48 -24.51
CA GLU A 7 -7.19 -0.74 -23.25
C GLU A 7 -5.89 -1.17 -22.55
N TYR A 8 -5.04 -0.19 -22.25
CA TYR A 8 -3.79 -0.41 -21.52
C TYR A 8 -4.07 -1.05 -20.15
N THR A 9 -3.56 -2.26 -19.97
CA THR A 9 -3.56 -2.95 -18.68
C THR A 9 -2.12 -3.00 -18.19
N PRO A 10 -1.80 -2.43 -17.01
CA PRO A 10 -0.47 -2.56 -16.43
C PRO A 10 -0.07 -4.03 -16.35
N TYR A 11 1.04 -4.36 -16.97
CA TYR A 11 1.71 -5.64 -16.81
C TYR A 11 2.86 -5.43 -15.83
N ILE A 12 3.18 -6.42 -15.02
CA ILE A 12 4.31 -6.39 -14.09
C ILE A 12 5.03 -7.71 -14.23
N ASP A 13 6.34 -7.68 -14.47
CA ASP A 13 7.10 -8.90 -14.69
C ASP A 13 7.11 -9.83 -13.47
N ILE A 14 7.38 -9.29 -12.29
CA ILE A 14 7.51 -10.08 -11.06
C ILE A 14 6.89 -9.34 -9.88
N VAL A 15 6.10 -10.06 -9.07
CA VAL A 15 5.59 -9.56 -7.79
C VAL A 15 5.85 -10.57 -6.69
N TRP A 16 6.35 -10.09 -5.56
CA TRP A 16 6.47 -10.86 -4.32
C TRP A 16 5.32 -10.50 -3.40
N PHE A 17 4.64 -11.53 -2.90
CA PHE A 17 3.46 -11.38 -2.07
C PHE A 17 3.71 -11.84 -0.63
N ILE A 18 3.09 -11.14 0.31
CA ILE A 18 2.79 -11.69 1.63
C ILE A 18 1.46 -12.44 1.51
N ASP A 19 1.48 -13.73 1.82
CA ASP A 19 0.28 -14.55 1.89
C ASP A 19 -0.36 -14.41 3.28
N LEU A 20 -1.52 -13.75 3.35
CA LEU A 20 -2.22 -13.53 4.62
C LEU A 20 -2.68 -14.84 5.27
N VAL A 21 -2.90 -15.92 4.51
CA VAL A 21 -3.21 -17.23 5.10
C VAL A 21 -2.03 -17.72 5.93
N ASN A 22 -0.80 -17.53 5.44
CA ASN A 22 0.40 -17.92 6.19
C ASN A 22 0.63 -17.04 7.42
N VAL A 23 0.21 -15.76 7.38
CA VAL A 23 0.39 -14.83 8.50
C VAL A 23 -0.70 -14.98 9.58
N LEU A 24 -1.95 -15.19 9.17
CA LEU A 24 -3.12 -15.18 10.06
C LEU A 24 -3.67 -16.58 10.38
N GLY A 25 -3.27 -17.59 9.59
CA GLY A 25 -3.90 -18.90 9.57
C GLY A 25 -5.20 -18.90 8.75
N GLU A 26 -5.62 -20.10 8.32
CA GLU A 26 -6.84 -20.29 7.49
C GLU A 26 -8.11 -19.73 8.15
N GLU A 27 -8.30 -19.98 9.45
CA GLU A 27 -9.48 -19.49 10.19
C GLU A 27 -9.48 -17.97 10.32
N GLY A 28 -8.33 -17.39 10.71
CA GLY A 28 -8.18 -15.94 10.85
C GLY A 28 -8.37 -15.22 9.51
N PHE A 29 -7.79 -15.77 8.43
CA PHE A 29 -7.98 -15.24 7.09
C PHE A 29 -9.43 -15.37 6.61
N SER A 30 -10.11 -16.50 6.85
CA SER A 30 -11.51 -16.71 6.47
C SER A 30 -12.43 -15.71 7.18
N ARG A 31 -12.21 -15.46 8.48
CA ARG A 31 -12.94 -14.44 9.24
C ARG A 31 -12.66 -13.04 8.68
N LEU A 32 -11.40 -12.72 8.42
CA LEU A 32 -11.02 -11.44 7.81
C LEU A 32 -11.69 -11.23 6.45
N HIS A 33 -11.64 -12.22 5.56
CA HIS A 33 -12.26 -12.18 4.25
C HIS A 33 -13.77 -11.97 4.37
N SER A 34 -14.45 -12.67 5.29
CA SER A 34 -15.89 -12.49 5.49
C SER A 34 -16.27 -11.06 5.88
N ILE A 35 -15.48 -10.43 6.75
CA ILE A 35 -15.65 -9.03 7.16
C ILE A 35 -15.42 -8.09 5.97
N VAL A 36 -14.30 -8.23 5.27
CA VAL A 36 -13.95 -7.37 4.13
C VAL A 36 -14.93 -7.54 2.98
N PHE A 37 -15.36 -8.76 2.69
CA PHE A 37 -16.35 -9.06 1.67
C PHE A 37 -17.67 -8.33 1.97
N SER A 38 -18.12 -8.35 3.22
CA SER A 38 -19.30 -7.60 3.67
C SER A 38 -19.10 -6.08 3.52
N TRP A 39 -17.99 -5.54 4.04
CA TRP A 39 -17.71 -4.10 4.03
C TRP A 39 -17.48 -3.51 2.64
N THR A 40 -17.18 -4.35 1.65
CA THR A 40 -16.88 -3.92 0.28
C THR A 40 -17.99 -4.27 -0.71
N ASP A 41 -19.14 -4.76 -0.24
CA ASP A 41 -20.24 -5.28 -1.08
C ASP A 41 -19.73 -6.34 -2.07
N GLY A 42 -18.80 -7.21 -1.63
CA GLY A 42 -18.21 -8.29 -2.41
C GLY A 42 -17.23 -7.86 -3.50
N LYS A 43 -16.76 -6.60 -3.50
CA LYS A 43 -15.85 -6.08 -4.54
C LYS A 43 -14.42 -6.58 -4.41
N ILE A 44 -14.00 -6.96 -3.20
CA ILE A 44 -12.68 -7.53 -2.96
C ILE A 44 -12.82 -9.05 -2.93
N SER A 45 -12.18 -9.73 -3.88
CA SER A 45 -12.14 -11.19 -3.92
C SER A 45 -11.19 -11.75 -2.86
N GLN A 46 -11.35 -13.04 -2.54
CA GLN A 46 -10.47 -13.75 -1.63
C GLN A 46 -9.01 -13.69 -2.07
N ASP A 47 -8.72 -13.91 -3.36
CA ASP A 47 -7.34 -13.86 -3.88
C ASP A 47 -6.74 -12.46 -3.81
N ALA A 48 -7.52 -11.42 -4.14
CA ALA A 48 -7.07 -10.04 -4.04
C ALA A 48 -6.75 -9.65 -2.60
N LEU A 49 -7.48 -10.20 -1.62
CA LEU A 49 -7.17 -9.98 -0.21
C LEU A 49 -6.01 -10.84 0.29
N ARG A 50 -5.87 -12.07 -0.20
CA ARG A 50 -4.89 -13.04 0.28
C ARG A 50 -3.45 -12.61 0.01
N PHE A 51 -3.18 -12.15 -1.21
CA PHE A 51 -1.82 -11.90 -1.69
C PHE A 51 -1.50 -10.41 -1.69
N ILE A 52 -0.90 -9.94 -0.60
CA ILE A 52 -0.54 -8.53 -0.44
C ILE A 52 0.81 -8.26 -1.10
N PRO A 53 0.90 -7.37 -2.11
CA PRO A 53 2.14 -7.11 -2.80
C PRO A 53 3.15 -6.43 -1.86
N TYR A 54 4.31 -7.06 -1.68
CA TYR A 54 5.40 -6.54 -0.88
C TYR A 54 6.46 -5.86 -1.74
N ALA A 55 6.92 -6.56 -2.78
CA ALA A 55 7.86 -6.03 -3.75
C ALA A 55 7.38 -6.29 -5.17
N ALA A 56 7.61 -5.35 -6.10
CA ALA A 56 7.32 -5.50 -7.51
C ALA A 56 8.55 -5.15 -8.35
N PHE A 57 8.71 -5.83 -9.48
CA PHE A 57 9.83 -5.68 -10.38
C PHE A 57 9.33 -5.56 -11.82
N GLU A 58 9.91 -4.61 -12.54
CA GLU A 58 9.90 -4.53 -14.00
C GLU A 58 11.34 -4.74 -14.47
N VAL A 59 11.53 -5.47 -15.56
CA VAL A 59 12.85 -5.90 -16.04
C VAL A 59 13.01 -5.56 -17.51
N GLU A 60 13.61 -4.41 -17.78
CA GLU A 60 13.86 -3.93 -19.13
C GLU A 60 15.30 -4.11 -19.59
N VAL A 61 15.52 -5.21 -20.30
CA VAL A 61 16.85 -5.66 -20.75
C VAL A 61 17.08 -5.58 -22.26
N SER A 62 16.05 -5.37 -23.08
CA SER A 62 16.18 -5.49 -24.55
C SER A 62 15.89 -4.21 -25.34
N ASP A 63 15.01 -3.33 -24.84
CA ASP A 63 14.68 -2.06 -25.48
C ASP A 63 14.52 -0.94 -24.43
N THR A 64 15.55 -0.75 -23.62
CA THR A 64 15.52 0.18 -22.50
C THR A 64 15.59 1.63 -22.99
N THR A 65 14.44 2.30 -23.06
CA THR A 65 14.33 3.72 -23.45
C THR A 65 13.77 4.56 -22.31
N SER A 66 13.84 5.90 -22.42
CA SER A 66 13.24 6.75 -21.38
C SER A 66 11.73 6.64 -21.30
N LYS A 67 11.08 6.17 -22.37
CA LYS A 67 9.62 6.01 -22.40
C LYS A 67 9.20 4.72 -21.71
N THR A 68 9.91 3.62 -21.96
CA THR A 68 9.64 2.32 -21.31
C THR A 68 9.83 2.46 -19.81
N VAL A 69 11.04 2.83 -19.37
CA VAL A 69 11.36 3.04 -17.94
C VAL A 69 10.37 3.97 -17.21
N TYR A 70 9.90 5.04 -17.87
CA TYR A 70 8.91 5.92 -17.25
C TYR A 70 7.52 5.27 -17.15
N SER A 71 7.12 4.49 -18.17
CA SER A 71 5.89 3.69 -18.15
C SER A 71 5.93 2.62 -17.06
N ASP A 72 7.06 1.96 -16.90
CA ASP A 72 7.28 0.88 -15.93
C ASP A 72 7.15 1.43 -14.50
N PHE A 73 7.66 2.63 -14.22
CA PHE A 73 7.39 3.29 -12.94
C PHE A 73 5.90 3.57 -12.69
N HIS A 74 5.11 3.87 -13.71
CA HIS A 74 3.65 4.04 -13.54
C HIS A 74 2.96 2.71 -13.27
N ASN A 75 3.39 1.63 -13.93
CA ASN A 75 2.91 0.28 -13.64
C ASN A 75 3.25 -0.13 -12.21
N LEU A 76 4.52 0.00 -11.83
CA LEU A 76 5.01 -0.26 -10.49
C LEU A 76 4.23 0.53 -9.45
N ALA A 77 3.94 1.81 -9.69
CA ALA A 77 3.10 2.62 -8.79
C ALA A 77 1.68 2.05 -8.64
N ALA A 78 1.07 1.57 -9.72
CA ALA A 78 -0.27 0.99 -9.72
C ALA A 78 -0.38 -0.33 -8.92
N THR A 79 0.73 -1.07 -8.75
CA THR A 79 0.74 -2.34 -7.99
C THR A 79 0.40 -2.20 -6.52
N ARG A 80 0.60 -1.01 -5.93
CA ARG A 80 0.59 -0.77 -4.48
C ARG A 80 1.57 -1.65 -3.68
N ALA A 81 2.57 -2.26 -4.33
CA ALA A 81 3.66 -2.92 -3.62
C ALA A 81 4.37 -1.94 -2.67
N ALA A 82 4.87 -2.41 -1.54
CA ALA A 82 5.60 -1.54 -0.61
C ALA A 82 6.91 -1.03 -1.23
N ILE A 83 7.62 -1.92 -1.93
CA ILE A 83 8.91 -1.67 -2.56
C ILE A 83 8.82 -1.97 -4.05
N LYS A 84 9.44 -1.15 -4.88
CA LYS A 84 9.36 -1.27 -6.34
C LYS A 84 10.75 -1.17 -6.95
N PHE A 85 11.06 -2.06 -7.88
CA PHE A 85 12.34 -2.11 -8.55
C PHE A 85 12.15 -2.07 -10.06
N GLU A 86 12.89 -1.17 -10.68
CA GLU A 86 13.06 -1.06 -12.11
C GLU A 86 14.45 -1.59 -12.44
N VAL A 87 14.53 -2.72 -13.12
CA VAL A 87 15.81 -3.37 -13.46
C VAL A 87 16.11 -3.07 -14.92
N ILE A 88 17.19 -2.33 -15.17
CA ILE A 88 17.53 -1.89 -16.53
C ILE A 88 18.87 -2.42 -17.01
N GLU A 89 18.93 -2.84 -18.28
CA GLU A 89 20.19 -3.00 -18.98
C GLU A 89 20.70 -1.64 -19.50
N GLU A 90 22.00 -1.40 -19.37
CA GLU A 90 22.62 -0.17 -19.85
C GLU A 90 22.91 -0.28 -21.35
N ILE A 91 21.98 0.20 -22.18
CA ILE A 91 22.06 0.14 -23.64
C ILE A 91 21.98 1.55 -24.23
N GLY A 92 22.93 1.87 -25.12
CA GLY A 92 22.98 3.17 -25.81
C GLY A 92 23.13 4.34 -24.84
N ASP A 93 22.21 5.30 -24.91
CA ASP A 93 22.18 6.45 -23.98
C ASP A 93 21.41 6.17 -22.69
N MET A 94 20.87 4.96 -22.51
CA MET A 94 20.24 4.55 -21.27
C MET A 94 21.29 3.96 -20.32
N ASN A 95 21.38 4.55 -19.14
CA ASN A 95 22.26 4.10 -18.07
C ASN A 95 21.60 4.35 -16.71
N LEU A 96 22.19 3.78 -15.66
CA LEU A 96 21.70 3.87 -14.29
C LEU A 96 21.38 5.31 -13.86
N GLU A 97 22.26 6.27 -14.16
CA GLU A 97 22.05 7.67 -13.77
C GLU A 97 20.90 8.34 -14.53
N ARG A 98 20.68 7.98 -15.80
CA ARG A 98 19.53 8.45 -16.56
C ARG A 98 18.23 7.88 -16.01
N ALA A 99 18.18 6.58 -15.73
CA ALA A 99 17.01 5.95 -15.14
C ALA A 99 16.69 6.52 -13.74
N LYS A 100 17.71 6.80 -12.91
CA LYS A 100 17.52 7.51 -11.63
C LYS A 100 16.90 8.90 -11.81
N ARG A 101 17.24 9.66 -12.85
CA ARG A 101 16.57 10.95 -13.14
C ARG A 101 15.11 10.77 -13.55
N ILE A 102 14.80 9.72 -14.31
CA ILE A 102 13.43 9.38 -14.69
C ILE A 102 12.62 9.01 -13.45
N ARG A 103 13.20 8.19 -12.56
CA ARG A 103 12.65 7.85 -11.24
C ARG A 103 12.29 9.09 -10.43
N GLU A 104 13.17 10.09 -10.31
CA GLU A 104 12.84 11.34 -9.59
C GLU A 104 11.60 12.05 -10.18
N SER A 105 11.44 12.00 -11.50
CA SER A 105 10.24 12.54 -12.15
C SER A 105 9.02 11.70 -11.81
N ALA A 106 9.12 10.37 -11.88
CA ALA A 106 8.02 9.46 -11.54
C ALA A 106 7.58 9.60 -10.07
N ILE A 107 8.51 9.72 -9.12
CA ILE A 107 8.20 9.97 -7.69
C ILE A 107 7.32 11.20 -7.53
N ARG A 108 7.63 12.28 -8.25
CA ARG A 108 6.86 13.53 -8.20
C ARG A 108 5.42 13.37 -8.71
N PHE A 109 5.20 12.56 -9.74
CA PHE A 109 3.89 12.38 -10.36
C PHE A 109 3.06 11.28 -9.69
N CYS A 110 3.68 10.19 -9.30
CA CYS A 110 3.03 9.04 -8.65
C CYS A 110 2.90 9.22 -7.13
N GLY A 111 3.71 10.11 -6.54
CA GLY A 111 3.72 10.34 -5.09
C GLY A 111 4.32 9.19 -4.29
N ASP A 112 5.11 8.30 -4.92
CA ASP A 112 5.72 7.13 -4.29
C ASP A 112 7.24 7.15 -4.32
N ALA A 113 7.87 7.19 -3.15
CA ALA A 113 9.32 7.36 -3.02
C ALA A 113 10.09 6.03 -3.04
N ASP A 114 9.43 4.91 -2.71
CA ASP A 114 10.06 3.59 -2.57
C ASP A 114 10.08 2.82 -3.91
N MET A 115 10.43 3.55 -4.97
CA MET A 115 10.79 3.04 -6.29
C MET A 115 12.29 3.12 -6.44
N PHE A 116 12.95 2.10 -6.95
CA PHE A 116 14.41 2.04 -7.06
C PHE A 116 14.84 1.50 -8.42
N VAL A 117 16.01 1.94 -8.90
CA VAL A 117 16.60 1.42 -10.15
C VAL A 117 17.76 0.52 -9.82
N LEU A 118 17.80 -0.65 -10.43
CA LEU A 118 18.88 -1.63 -10.36
C LEU A 118 19.39 -1.95 -11.78
N THR A 119 20.60 -2.50 -11.87
CA THR A 119 21.09 -3.18 -13.07
C THR A 119 21.01 -4.70 -12.88
N PRO A 120 21.08 -5.52 -13.95
CA PRO A 120 21.12 -6.97 -13.85
C PRO A 120 22.17 -7.49 -12.87
N ASN A 121 23.39 -6.93 -12.90
CA ASN A 121 24.45 -7.30 -11.96
C ASN A 121 24.06 -7.01 -10.50
N MET A 122 23.38 -5.89 -10.24
CA MET A 122 22.90 -5.56 -8.90
C MET A 122 21.79 -6.51 -8.44
N LEU A 123 20.96 -7.00 -9.36
CA LEU A 123 19.92 -8.00 -9.12
C LEU A 123 20.51 -9.41 -8.90
N GLU A 124 21.53 -9.83 -9.64
CA GLU A 124 22.23 -11.08 -9.35
C GLU A 124 22.84 -11.06 -7.96
N ASP A 125 23.50 -9.96 -7.61
CA ASP A 125 24.01 -9.70 -6.27
C ASP A 125 22.91 -9.71 -5.19
N PHE A 126 21.69 -9.29 -5.54
CA PHE A 126 20.51 -9.34 -4.67
C PHE A 126 20.15 -10.80 -4.35
N LEU A 127 20.15 -11.67 -5.35
CA LEU A 127 19.75 -13.08 -5.22
C LEU A 127 20.79 -13.92 -4.45
N ASN A 128 22.04 -13.46 -4.41
CA ASN A 128 23.17 -14.16 -3.79
C ASN A 128 23.52 -13.65 -2.37
N VAL A 129 22.64 -12.89 -1.72
CA VAL A 129 22.90 -12.37 -0.37
C VAL A 129 22.87 -13.51 0.67
N GLU A 130 24.03 -13.86 1.23
CA GLU A 130 24.16 -14.93 2.24
C GLU A 130 23.96 -14.46 3.69
N SER A 131 24.10 -13.16 3.95
CA SER A 131 23.95 -12.60 5.30
C SER A 131 23.04 -11.39 5.29
N TYR A 132 22.09 -11.37 6.22
CA TYR A 132 21.12 -10.28 6.32
C TYR A 132 21.45 -9.33 7.47
N SER A 133 21.29 -8.04 7.19
CA SER A 133 21.34 -7.01 8.19
C SER A 133 19.99 -6.87 8.89
N SER A 134 20.00 -6.74 10.22
CA SER A 134 18.78 -6.49 10.99
C SER A 134 18.07 -5.22 10.50
N THR A 135 16.77 -5.33 10.31
CA THR A 135 15.89 -4.22 9.89
C THR A 135 15.40 -3.42 11.10
N PRO A 136 15.68 -2.10 11.18
CA PRO A 136 15.02 -1.25 12.15
C PRO A 136 13.58 -0.98 11.70
N CYS A 137 12.59 -1.33 12.53
CA CYS A 137 11.19 -0.99 12.26
C CYS A 137 10.95 0.50 12.59
N LEU A 138 10.23 1.19 11.71
CA LEU A 138 10.00 2.65 11.75
C LEU A 138 8.68 3.04 12.41
N LEU A 139 7.88 2.07 12.85
CA LEU A 139 6.61 2.36 13.54
C LEU A 139 6.85 3.07 14.88
N ASN A 140 6.30 4.27 14.99
CA ASN A 140 6.20 4.98 16.26
C ASN A 140 4.80 4.77 16.84
N GLU A 141 4.70 4.00 17.91
CA GLU A 141 3.45 3.86 18.66
C GLU A 141 3.13 5.17 19.37
N ARG A 142 1.89 5.64 19.20
CA ARG A 142 1.36 6.77 19.96
C ARG A 142 0.25 6.26 20.87
N GLU A 143 0.33 6.62 22.14
CA GLU A 143 -0.78 6.41 23.07
C GLU A 143 -1.86 7.45 22.75
N ALA A 144 -3.05 6.98 22.37
CA ALA A 144 -4.20 7.85 22.24
C ALA A 144 -4.76 8.17 23.63
N HIS A 145 -4.84 9.46 23.96
CA HIS A 145 -5.34 9.92 25.26
C HIS A 145 -6.82 9.59 25.51
N SER A 146 -7.63 9.46 24.46
CA SER A 146 -9.02 8.99 24.58
C SER A 146 -9.52 8.39 23.26
N LEU A 147 -9.93 7.12 23.29
CA LEU A 147 -10.51 6.46 22.12
C LEU A 147 -12.02 6.68 22.02
N ARG A 148 -12.50 7.01 20.82
CA ARG A 148 -13.93 6.97 20.50
C ARG A 148 -14.42 5.52 20.45
N HIS A 149 -15.74 5.32 20.54
CA HIS A 149 -16.33 3.98 20.59
C HIS A 149 -15.97 3.14 19.36
N VAL A 150 -16.11 3.70 18.15
CA VAL A 150 -15.72 3.06 16.89
C VAL A 150 -14.23 2.69 16.86
N GLN A 151 -13.35 3.60 17.27
CA GLN A 151 -11.90 3.34 17.31
C GLN A 151 -11.57 2.17 18.25
N ARG A 152 -12.20 2.10 19.44
CA ARG A 152 -12.03 0.95 20.35
C ARG A 152 -12.48 -0.35 19.69
N LYS A 153 -13.60 -0.33 18.99
CA LYS A 153 -14.15 -1.51 18.32
C LYS A 153 -13.24 -1.98 17.18
N LEU A 154 -12.72 -1.05 16.37
CA LEU A 154 -11.74 -1.35 15.33
C LEU A 154 -10.45 -1.96 15.90
N VAL A 155 -9.91 -1.40 16.99
CA VAL A 155 -8.71 -1.95 17.64
C VAL A 155 -8.97 -3.36 18.18
N SER A 156 -10.10 -3.58 18.85
CA SER A 156 -10.50 -4.90 19.35
C SER A 156 -10.61 -5.92 18.22
N LEU A 157 -11.31 -5.57 17.14
CA LEU A 157 -11.50 -6.45 16.00
C LEU A 157 -10.18 -6.77 15.29
N GLY A 158 -9.29 -5.79 15.14
CA GLY A 158 -7.94 -6.01 14.63
C GLY A 158 -7.15 -7.01 15.49
N ALA A 159 -7.18 -6.83 16.81
CA ALA A 159 -6.49 -7.74 17.74
C ALA A 159 -7.04 -9.18 17.69
N GLU A 160 -8.36 -9.33 17.57
CA GLU A 160 -9.02 -10.64 17.40
C GLU A 160 -8.63 -11.33 16.09
N LEU A 161 -8.26 -10.56 15.07
CA LEU A 161 -7.78 -11.07 13.78
C LEU A 161 -6.26 -11.23 13.73
N ASN A 162 -5.55 -11.10 14.86
CA ASN A 162 -4.09 -11.13 14.95
C ASN A 162 -3.40 -10.04 14.08
N LEU A 163 -4.09 -8.91 13.90
CA LEU A 163 -3.56 -7.72 13.24
C LEU A 163 -3.14 -6.68 14.29
N LYS A 164 -2.12 -5.90 13.98
CA LYS A 164 -1.68 -4.80 14.84
C LYS A 164 -2.55 -3.58 14.58
N GLY A 165 -3.50 -3.31 15.48
CA GLY A 165 -4.34 -2.12 15.44
C GLY A 165 -3.60 -0.89 15.98
N MET A 166 -3.60 0.20 15.21
CA MET A 166 -3.07 1.50 15.61
C MET A 166 -4.15 2.58 15.47
N VAL A 167 -4.07 3.60 16.29
CA VAL A 167 -5.00 4.73 16.35
C VAL A 167 -4.21 6.02 16.11
N GLU A 168 -4.85 7.01 15.49
CA GLU A 168 -4.15 8.24 15.09
C GLU A 168 -2.85 7.95 14.30
N PHE A 169 -2.93 6.95 13.42
CA PHE A 169 -1.79 6.38 12.73
C PHE A 169 -1.22 7.36 11.72
N THR A 170 0.08 7.61 11.83
CA THR A 170 0.84 8.41 10.87
C THR A 170 1.75 7.48 10.06
N PRO A 171 1.55 7.36 8.74
CA PRO A 171 2.42 6.58 7.88
C PRO A 171 3.89 7.06 7.99
N PRO A 172 4.86 6.18 8.25
CA PRO A 172 6.27 6.55 8.45
C PRO A 172 6.88 7.32 7.27
N GLU A 173 6.38 7.09 6.05
CA GLU A 173 6.90 7.73 4.84
C GLU A 173 6.56 9.23 4.72
N CYS A 174 5.75 9.79 5.62
CA CYS A 174 5.19 11.14 5.51
C CYS A 174 5.74 12.19 6.49
N VAL A 175 7.00 12.09 6.90
CA VAL A 175 7.62 13.07 7.80
C VAL A 175 8.00 14.34 7.01
N GLY A 176 7.24 15.44 7.17
CA GLY A 176 7.45 16.68 6.41
C GLY A 176 6.33 17.73 6.51
N PHE A 177 6.13 18.54 5.45
CA PHE A 177 5.22 19.70 5.41
C PHE A 177 3.72 19.38 5.61
N TYR A 178 3.29 18.17 5.27
CA TYR A 178 1.95 17.66 5.54
C TYR A 178 2.08 16.24 6.08
N THR A 179 1.48 15.99 7.24
CA THR A 179 1.51 14.69 7.91
C THR A 179 0.11 14.10 7.86
N PRO A 180 -0.18 13.18 6.92
CA PRO A 180 -1.45 12.47 6.91
C PRO A 180 -1.58 11.67 8.19
N ARG A 181 -2.79 11.66 8.74
CA ARG A 181 -3.11 10.93 9.96
C ARG A 181 -4.42 10.21 9.74
N LEU A 182 -4.37 8.89 9.77
CA LEU A 182 -5.56 8.04 9.73
C LEU A 182 -6.11 7.91 11.16
N ASP A 183 -7.43 7.96 11.32
CA ASP A 183 -8.06 7.76 12.62
C ASP A 183 -7.73 6.38 13.24
N ALA A 184 -7.62 5.36 12.40
CA ALA A 184 -7.06 4.06 12.77
C ALA A 184 -6.43 3.34 11.58
N ALA A 185 -5.60 2.34 11.86
CA ALA A 185 -5.03 1.45 10.87
C ALA A 185 -4.88 0.03 11.42
N TRP A 186 -5.00 -0.98 10.56
CA TRP A 186 -4.60 -2.35 10.85
C TRP A 186 -3.36 -2.68 10.04
N LEU A 187 -2.34 -3.14 10.74
CA LEU A 187 -1.05 -3.51 10.17
C LEU A 187 -0.85 -5.02 10.21
N VAL A 188 -0.20 -5.54 9.18
CA VAL A 188 0.25 -6.94 9.11
C VAL A 188 1.77 -7.00 9.18
N ASN A 189 2.30 -7.98 9.92
CA ASN A 189 3.74 -8.20 10.02
C ASN A 189 4.30 -8.76 8.71
N VAL A 190 5.42 -8.19 8.26
CA VAL A 190 6.22 -8.73 7.17
C VAL A 190 7.13 -9.84 7.74
N PRO A 191 7.25 -11.00 7.06
CA PRO A 191 8.21 -12.02 7.44
C PRO A 191 9.61 -11.44 7.58
N LYS A 192 10.27 -11.69 8.71
CA LYS A 192 11.56 -11.09 9.05
C LYS A 192 12.62 -11.27 7.95
N ALA A 193 12.68 -12.44 7.32
CA ALA A 193 13.61 -12.72 6.24
C ALA A 193 13.40 -11.78 5.02
N ALA A 194 12.15 -11.46 4.68
CA ALA A 194 11.84 -10.54 3.59
C ALA A 194 12.23 -9.09 3.96
N ALA A 195 11.92 -8.66 5.18
CA ALA A 195 12.32 -7.33 5.68
C ALA A 195 13.86 -7.17 5.71
N ASP A 196 14.57 -8.16 6.27
CA ASP A 196 16.02 -8.17 6.40
C ASP A 196 16.73 -8.24 5.05
N LEU A 197 16.16 -8.96 4.07
CA LEU A 197 16.62 -8.94 2.68
C LEU A 197 16.55 -7.51 2.11
N ILE A 198 15.37 -6.88 2.08
CA ILE A 198 15.22 -5.52 1.54
C ILE A 198 16.12 -4.51 2.27
N SER A 199 16.21 -4.59 3.60
CA SER A 199 17.12 -3.75 4.41
C SER A 199 18.59 -3.92 4.02
N THR A 200 19.01 -5.15 3.73
CA THR A 200 20.38 -5.45 3.29
C THR A 200 20.69 -4.85 1.94
N ILE A 201 19.77 -4.97 0.98
CA ILE A 201 19.88 -4.37 -0.34
C ILE A 201 19.88 -2.85 -0.27
N ALA A 202 18.97 -2.28 0.55
CA ALA A 202 18.92 -0.84 0.75
C ALA A 202 20.24 -0.29 1.30
N LYS A 203 20.86 -0.98 2.27
CA LYS A 203 22.18 -0.59 2.79
C LYS A 203 23.28 -0.76 1.75
N LYS A 204 23.35 -1.91 1.07
CA LYS A 204 24.39 -2.22 0.08
C LYS A 204 24.43 -1.18 -1.04
N TYR A 205 23.27 -0.76 -1.54
CA TYR A 205 23.17 0.20 -2.64
C TYR A 205 22.78 1.62 -2.22
N SER A 206 22.83 1.91 -0.91
CA SER A 206 22.49 3.23 -0.35
C SER A 206 21.09 3.73 -0.77
N LEU A 207 20.13 2.82 -0.92
CA LEU A 207 18.75 3.14 -1.23
C LEU A 207 18.07 3.70 0.03
N ARG A 208 17.43 4.86 -0.11
CA ARG A 208 16.67 5.48 0.99
C ARG A 208 15.24 4.96 0.95
N VAL A 209 14.95 4.00 1.82
CA VAL A 209 13.58 3.51 2.03
C VAL A 209 12.85 4.43 3.01
N ALA A 210 11.66 4.88 2.62
CA ALA A 210 10.82 5.77 3.41
C ALA A 210 9.78 5.00 4.25
N ARG A 211 9.22 3.91 3.72
CA ARG A 211 8.23 3.07 4.42
C ARG A 211 8.85 2.17 5.48
N ASP A 212 8.01 1.72 6.41
CA ASP A 212 8.36 0.64 7.32
C ASP A 212 8.47 -0.69 6.56
N LEU A 213 9.59 -1.40 6.77
CA LEU A 213 9.83 -2.70 6.13
C LEU A 213 9.28 -3.87 6.94
N CYS A 214 8.96 -3.64 8.22
CA CYS A 214 8.51 -4.67 9.15
C CYS A 214 6.99 -4.87 9.13
N HIS A 215 6.22 -3.86 8.73
CA HIS A 215 4.76 -3.89 8.76
C HIS A 215 4.18 -3.23 7.53
N LEU A 216 3.10 -3.81 7.01
CA LEU A 216 2.31 -3.22 5.92
C LEU A 216 0.99 -2.70 6.46
N THR A 217 0.60 -1.52 6.00
CA THR A 217 -0.72 -0.96 6.30
C THR A 217 -1.77 -1.65 5.44
N LEU A 218 -2.34 -2.73 5.98
CA LEU A 218 -3.35 -3.52 5.30
C LEU A 218 -4.66 -2.73 5.18
N PHE A 219 -5.12 -2.15 6.29
CA PHE A 219 -6.33 -1.32 6.31
C PHE A 219 -6.09 0.04 6.93
N GLY A 220 -6.61 1.08 6.26
CA GLY A 220 -6.72 2.42 6.81
C GLY A 220 -8.17 2.75 7.13
N PHE A 221 -8.41 3.50 8.20
CA PHE A 221 -9.74 3.93 8.61
C PHE A 221 -9.77 5.43 8.85
N GLU A 222 -10.77 6.10 8.26
CA GLU A 222 -11.09 7.51 8.54
C GLU A 222 -12.55 7.61 8.96
N TYR A 223 -12.83 8.39 10.00
CA TYR A 223 -14.15 8.50 10.60
C TYR A 223 -14.76 9.89 10.39
N GLU A 224 -15.78 9.98 9.54
CA GLU A 224 -16.36 11.25 9.10
C GLU A 224 -17.77 11.49 9.66
N LYS A 225 -17.83 12.22 10.79
CA LYS A 225 -19.09 12.63 11.45
C LYS A 225 -19.67 13.95 10.94
N GLU A 226 -18.86 14.91 10.51
CA GLU A 226 -19.30 16.28 10.19
C GLU A 226 -19.49 16.55 8.68
N THR A 227 -20.20 17.64 8.36
CA THR A 227 -20.88 17.91 7.08
C THR A 227 -20.01 18.47 5.95
N GLY A 228 -18.69 18.55 6.11
CA GLY A 228 -17.80 19.17 5.13
C GLY A 228 -17.29 18.21 4.06
N GLN A 229 -17.68 18.40 2.79
CA GLN A 229 -17.15 17.63 1.65
C GLN A 229 -15.61 17.67 1.53
N LYS A 230 -14.97 18.73 2.04
CA LYS A 230 -13.52 18.92 2.02
C LYS A 230 -12.77 17.92 2.92
N HIS A 231 -13.34 17.54 4.06
CA HIS A 231 -12.70 16.61 4.99
C HIS A 231 -12.70 15.20 4.43
N ILE A 232 -13.85 14.76 3.89
CA ILE A 232 -14.02 13.50 3.18
C ILE A 232 -13.00 13.36 2.04
N ALA A 233 -12.82 14.39 1.21
CA ALA A 233 -11.85 14.36 0.11
C ALA A 233 -10.40 14.14 0.60
N GLY A 234 -10.02 14.78 1.72
CA GLY A 234 -8.71 14.57 2.35
C GLY A 234 -8.55 13.15 2.88
N GLY A 235 -9.56 12.63 3.58
CA GLY A 235 -9.57 11.26 4.08
C GLY A 235 -9.47 10.23 2.95
N VAL A 236 -10.24 10.41 1.86
CA VAL A 236 -10.16 9.54 0.67
C VAL A 236 -8.76 9.55 0.05
N ALA A 237 -8.14 10.72 -0.10
CA ALA A 237 -6.78 10.81 -0.63
C ALA A 237 -5.77 10.09 0.28
N ASN A 238 -5.81 10.33 1.59
CA ASN A 238 -4.93 9.68 2.57
C ASN A 238 -5.10 8.16 2.55
N LEU A 239 -6.34 7.67 2.61
CA LEU A 239 -6.67 6.26 2.55
C LEU A 239 -6.16 5.60 1.27
N SER A 240 -6.44 6.21 0.11
CA SER A 240 -6.06 5.64 -1.19
C SER A 240 -4.55 5.44 -1.33
N ARG A 241 -3.75 6.31 -0.67
CA ARG A 241 -2.29 6.36 -0.79
C ARG A 241 -1.56 5.54 0.26
N HIS A 242 -2.06 5.51 1.49
CA HIS A 242 -1.33 4.99 2.66
C HIS A 242 -1.89 3.68 3.20
N SER A 243 -2.88 3.09 2.56
CA SER A 243 -3.40 1.77 2.92
C SER A 243 -3.55 0.89 1.69
N TYR A 244 -3.41 -0.42 1.88
CA TYR A 244 -3.73 -1.38 0.83
C TYR A 244 -5.22 -1.30 0.49
N ILE A 245 -6.10 -1.34 1.51
CA ILE A 245 -7.54 -1.06 1.41
C ILE A 245 -7.92 0.00 2.44
N GLY A 246 -8.65 1.02 2.02
CA GLY A 246 -9.12 2.11 2.88
C GLY A 246 -10.62 2.04 3.14
N PHE A 247 -11.02 2.32 4.38
CA PHE A 247 -12.43 2.39 4.78
C PHE A 247 -12.75 3.76 5.36
N LEU A 248 -13.67 4.45 4.71
CA LEU A 248 -14.25 5.68 5.23
C LEU A 248 -15.54 5.33 5.97
N ILE A 249 -15.55 5.52 7.27
CA ILE A 249 -16.66 5.17 8.15
C ILE A 249 -17.53 6.41 8.35
N THR A 250 -18.83 6.27 8.12
CA THR A 250 -19.79 7.36 8.31
C THR A 250 -21.17 6.81 8.68
N SER A 251 -22.10 7.67 9.04
CA SER A 251 -23.47 7.25 9.35
C SER A 251 -24.22 6.80 8.08
N LYS A 252 -25.18 5.89 8.26
CA LYS A 252 -26.04 5.36 7.20
C LYS A 252 -26.62 6.41 6.26
N GLU A 253 -27.04 7.57 6.78
CA GLU A 253 -27.65 8.64 5.98
C GLU A 253 -26.67 9.28 4.99
N LYS A 254 -25.36 9.20 5.26
CA LYS A 254 -24.29 9.85 4.49
C LYS A 254 -23.60 8.93 3.48
N ILE A 255 -23.82 7.62 3.56
CA ILE A 255 -23.18 6.60 2.71
C ILE A 255 -23.23 6.97 1.22
N SER A 256 -24.41 7.37 0.72
CA SER A 256 -24.59 7.72 -0.70
C SER A 256 -23.75 8.92 -1.14
N THR A 257 -23.66 9.93 -0.28
CA THR A 257 -22.88 11.16 -0.53
C THR A 257 -21.39 10.86 -0.52
N VAL A 258 -20.91 10.12 0.47
CA VAL A 258 -19.50 9.71 0.57
C VAL A 258 -19.13 8.81 -0.61
N ARG A 259 -19.97 7.83 -0.96
CA ARG A 259 -19.74 6.94 -2.11
C ARG A 259 -19.59 7.72 -3.41
N ARG A 260 -20.39 8.78 -3.61
CA ARG A 260 -20.25 9.66 -4.78
C ARG A 260 -18.91 10.40 -4.80
N ILE A 261 -18.43 10.86 -3.63
CA ILE A 261 -17.11 11.50 -3.52
C ILE A 261 -15.99 10.50 -3.81
N ILE A 262 -16.04 9.30 -3.20
CA ILE A 262 -15.11 8.21 -3.47
C ILE A 262 -15.06 7.90 -4.97
N ASN A 263 -16.22 7.69 -5.61
CA ASN A 263 -16.27 7.37 -7.05
C ASN A 263 -15.69 8.50 -7.91
N LYS A 264 -15.97 9.77 -7.57
CA LYS A 264 -15.43 10.93 -8.30
C LYS A 264 -13.90 10.98 -8.19
N TYR A 265 -13.36 10.78 -6.99
CA TYR A 265 -11.92 10.82 -6.75
C TYR A 265 -11.22 9.58 -7.31
N SER A 266 -11.85 8.41 -7.22
CA SER A 266 -11.40 7.16 -7.83
C SER A 266 -11.19 7.34 -9.33
N LEU A 267 -12.17 7.94 -10.02
CA LEU A 267 -12.05 8.26 -11.44
C LEU A 267 -10.95 9.29 -11.74
N ALA A 268 -10.84 10.33 -10.90
CA ALA A 268 -9.88 11.42 -11.12
C ALA A 268 -8.42 11.04 -10.85
N PHE A 269 -8.18 10.15 -9.89
CA PHE A 269 -6.85 9.80 -9.38
C PHE A 269 -6.46 8.33 -9.66
N GLY A 270 -7.35 7.54 -10.28
CA GLY A 270 -7.04 6.18 -10.71
C GLY A 270 -6.92 5.15 -9.58
N PHE A 271 -7.52 5.39 -8.41
CA PHE A 271 -7.53 4.41 -7.32
C PHE A 271 -8.85 3.64 -7.26
N ASN A 272 -8.84 2.46 -6.65
CA ASN A 272 -9.99 1.55 -6.55
C ASN A 272 -10.05 0.82 -5.20
N ASN A 273 -9.27 1.29 -4.22
CA ASN A 273 -9.06 0.61 -2.94
C ASN A 273 -9.75 1.30 -1.75
N VAL A 274 -10.57 2.32 -1.97
CA VAL A 274 -11.28 3.03 -0.89
C VAL A 274 -12.76 2.72 -0.93
N PHE A 275 -13.31 2.32 0.21
CA PHE A 275 -14.70 1.93 0.39
C PHE A 275 -15.34 2.75 1.50
N VAL A 276 -16.67 2.84 1.49
CA VAL A 276 -17.44 3.48 2.56
C VAL A 276 -18.17 2.40 3.35
N VAL A 277 -18.11 2.50 4.67
CA VAL A 277 -18.75 1.56 5.60
C VAL A 277 -19.66 2.32 6.56
N ASP A 278 -20.81 1.72 6.86
CA ASP A 278 -21.73 2.23 7.87
C ASP A 278 -21.13 2.01 9.27
N GLU A 279 -21.17 3.05 10.10
CA GLU A 279 -20.70 2.99 11.48
C GLU A 279 -21.36 1.84 12.26
N ASP A 280 -22.66 1.64 12.08
CA ASP A 280 -23.41 0.60 12.79
C ASP A 280 -22.87 -0.80 12.45
N THR A 281 -22.42 -1.02 11.21
CA THR A 281 -21.79 -2.29 10.80
C THR A 281 -20.50 -2.55 11.56
N ILE A 282 -19.72 -1.52 11.87
CA ILE A 282 -18.49 -1.65 12.68
C ILE A 282 -18.84 -1.96 14.13
N LEU A 283 -19.88 -1.30 14.67
CA LEU A 283 -20.29 -1.45 16.05
C LEU A 283 -20.91 -2.83 16.33
N GLU A 284 -21.64 -3.39 15.37
CA GLU A 284 -22.33 -4.68 15.45
C GLU A 284 -21.44 -5.89 15.17
N ALA A 285 -20.29 -5.72 14.50
CA ALA A 285 -19.38 -6.82 14.17
C ALA A 285 -18.78 -7.45 15.45
N ALA A 286 -19.40 -8.52 15.94
CA ALA A 286 -18.91 -9.40 17.02
C ALA A 286 -18.62 -10.79 16.44
#